data_AF-A0AAD6S1L3-F1
#
_entry.id   AF-A0AAD6S1L3-F1
#
_cell.length_a   1.000
_cell.length_b   1.000
_cell.length_c   1.000
_cell.angle_alpha   90.00
_cell.angle_beta   90.00
_cell.angle_gamma   90.00
#
_symmetry.space_group_name_H-M   'P 1'
#
loop_
_entity.id
_entity.type
_entity.pdbx_description
1 polymer ?
#
loop_
_entity_poly.entity_id
_entity_poly.type
_entity_poly.pdbx_seq_one_letter_code
_entity_poly.pdbx_strand_id
1 'polypeptide(L)' 'RLIYLSPYSPDFNPCEEGFSCLKAWVRRNRDEVLHEMEGGDGCDPIGILWEAVMETMTPENIEGWFRDSGYIV' A
#
# COMPACT_ATOMS: atom_id res chain seq x y z
N ARG A 1 -23.52 3.05 -1.08
CA ARG A 1 -23.69 3.14 -2.56
C ARG A 1 -22.52 2.41 -3.18
N LEU A 2 -22.77 1.47 -4.10
CA LEU A 2 -21.70 0.83 -4.87
C LEU A 2 -21.34 1.71 -6.07
N ILE A 3 -20.06 1.82 -6.38
CA ILE A 3 -19.54 2.52 -7.56
C ILE A 3 -19.12 1.47 -8.58
N TYR A 4 -19.60 1.60 -9.81
CA TYR A 4 -19.20 0.71 -10.90
C TYR A 4 -17.81 1.11 -11.40
N LEU A 5 -16.90 0.13 -11.46
CA LEU A 5 -15.57 0.26 -12.06
C LEU A 5 -15.55 -0.51 -13.37
N SER A 6 -15.25 0.17 -14.49
CA SER A 6 -15.11 -0.49 -15.78
C SER A 6 -13.91 -1.46 -15.79
N PRO A 7 -13.98 -2.54 -16.58
CA PRO A 7 -12.84 -3.44 -16.75
C PRO A 7 -11.57 -2.69 -17.17
N TYR A 8 -10.40 -3.16 -16.71
CA TYR A 8 -9.08 -2.60 -17.05
C TYR A 8 -8.96 -1.10 -16.78
N SER A 9 -9.59 -0.60 -15.72
CA SER A 9 -9.51 0.80 -15.32
C SER A 9 -8.79 0.96 -13.98
N PRO A 10 -7.50 0.57 -13.87
CA PRO A 10 -6.73 0.68 -12.63
C PRO A 10 -6.61 2.14 -12.18
N ASP A 11 -6.61 3.09 -13.12
CA ASP A 11 -6.50 4.53 -12.85
C ASP A 11 -7.70 5.09 -12.06
N PHE A 12 -8.83 4.37 -11.99
CA PHE A 12 -9.98 4.75 -11.17
C PHE A 12 -10.08 3.94 -9.86
N ASN A 13 -9.03 3.20 -9.49
CA ASN A 13 -8.96 2.47 -8.24
C ASN A 13 -7.80 2.98 -7.37
N PRO A 14 -8.06 3.78 -6.32
CA PRO A 14 -7.00 4.40 -5.51
C PRO A 14 -6.12 3.37 -4.78
N CYS A 15 -6.59 2.12 -4.67
CA CYS A 15 -5.82 1.03 -4.10
C CYS A 15 -4.56 0.71 -4.92
N GLU A 16 -4.56 0.95 -6.23
CA GLU A 16 -3.39 0.70 -7.10
C GLU A 16 -2.19 1.58 -6.72
N GLU A 17 -2.44 2.87 -6.44
CA GLU A 17 -1.42 3.80 -5.96
C GLU A 17 -0.94 3.42 -4.55
N GLY A 18 -1.87 3.07 -3.66
CA GLY A 18 -1.53 2.56 -2.33
C GLY A 18 -0.62 1.33 -2.37
N PHE A 19 -0.93 0.34 -3.21
CA PHE A 19 -0.06 -0.82 -3.41
C PHE A 19 1.26 -0.46 -4.10
N SER A 20 1.29 0.53 -5.00
CA SER A 20 2.52 1.05 -5.59
C SER A 20 3.45 1.62 -4.51
N CYS A 21 2.93 2.48 -3.63
CA CYS A 21 3.67 3.04 -2.49
C CYS A 21 4.14 1.96 -1.50
N LEU A 22 3.27 1.02 -1.15
CA LEU A 22 3.63 -0.13 -0.28
C LEU A 22 4.79 -0.93 -0.87
N LYS A 23 4.72 -1.30 -2.15
CA LYS A 23 5.81 -2.01 -2.84
C LYS A 23 7.09 -1.19 -2.88
N ALA A 24 7.00 0.13 -3.07
CA ALA A 24 8.17 1.00 -3.05
C ALA A 24 8.83 1.03 -1.65
N TRP A 25 8.04 1.06 -0.58
CA TRP A 25 8.54 0.95 0.79
C TRP A 25 9.24 -0.39 1.02
N VAL A 26 8.61 -1.51 0.65
CA VAL A 26 9.20 -2.86 0.78
C VAL A 26 10.53 -2.95 0.03
N ARG A 27 10.65 -2.32 -1.14
CA ARG A 27 11.91 -2.29 -1.91
C ARG A 27 13.01 -1.48 -1.23
N ARG A 28 12.65 -0.41 -0.52
CA ARG A 28 13.61 0.40 0.26
C ARG A 28 14.08 -0.33 1.52
N ASN A 29 13.19 -1.07 2.17
CA ASN A 29 13.47 -1.84 3.39
C ASN A 29 13.69 -3.33 3.10
N ARG A 30 14.22 -3.66 1.91
CA ARG A 30 14.29 -5.02 1.38
C ARG A 30 14.91 -6.01 2.37
N ASP A 31 16.06 -5.65 2.94
CA ASP A 31 16.85 -6.59 3.73
C ASP A 31 16.19 -6.90 5.08
N GLU A 32 15.58 -5.89 5.70
CA GLU A 32 14.76 -6.05 6.90
C GLU A 32 13.50 -6.87 6.62
N VAL A 33 12.76 -6.54 5.55
CA VAL A 33 11.58 -7.32 5.16
C VAL A 33 11.96 -8.77 4.87
N LEU A 34 13.08 -9.03 4.20
CA LEU A 34 13.53 -10.41 3.97
C LEU A 34 13.88 -11.13 5.27
N HIS A 35 14.58 -10.47 6.19
CA HIS A 35 14.91 -11.02 7.50
C HIS A 35 13.63 -11.43 8.27
N GLU A 36 12.65 -10.53 8.35
CA GLU A 36 11.38 -10.80 9.02
C GLU A 36 10.62 -11.94 8.33
N MET A 37 10.71 -12.05 7.00
CA MET A 37 10.05 -13.11 6.22
C MET A 37 10.73 -14.48 6.29
N GLU A 38 12.00 -14.57 6.70
CA GLU A 38 12.71 -15.85 6.88
C GLU A 38 12.13 -16.67 8.04
N GLY A 39 11.41 -16.04 8.98
CA GLY A 39 10.57 -16.72 9.97
C GLY A 39 11.34 -17.42 11.10
N GLY A 40 12.46 -16.84 11.54
CA GLY A 40 13.21 -17.31 12.71
C GLY A 40 12.60 -16.88 14.05
N ASP A 41 13.21 -17.33 15.15
CA ASP A 41 12.82 -16.89 16.50
C ASP A 41 12.97 -15.37 16.63
N GLY A 42 11.85 -14.70 16.92
CA GLY A 42 11.80 -13.24 17.09
C GLY A 42 11.36 -12.46 15.85
N CYS A 43 11.21 -13.10 14.68
CA CYS A 43 10.68 -12.46 13.49
C CYS A 43 9.15 -12.28 13.56
N ASP A 44 8.66 -11.17 13.01
CA ASP A 44 7.24 -10.86 12.83
C ASP A 44 6.95 -10.39 11.38
N PRO A 45 6.74 -11.33 10.43
CA PRO A 45 6.40 -11.01 9.05
C PRO A 45 5.13 -10.17 8.89
N ILE A 46 4.19 -10.28 9.82
CA ILE A 46 2.93 -9.53 9.78
C ILE A 46 3.14 -8.12 10.33
N GLY A 47 3.95 -7.98 11.38
CA GLY A 47 4.37 -6.70 11.94
C GLY A 47 5.03 -5.79 10.91
N ILE A 48 6.04 -6.29 10.17
CA ILE A 48 6.75 -5.48 9.17
C ILE A 48 5.85 -5.05 8.01
N LEU A 49 4.84 -5.86 7.64
CA LEU A 49 3.85 -5.47 6.65
C LEU A 49 2.88 -4.42 7.18
N TRP A 50 2.50 -4.49 8.46
CA TRP A 50 1.70 -3.46 9.11
C TRP A 50 2.44 -2.14 9.20
N GLU A 51 3.73 -2.16 9.54
CA GLU A 51 4.58 -0.97 9.52
C GLU A 51 4.62 -0.34 8.12
N ALA A 52 4.84 -1.15 7.09
CA ALA A 52 4.81 -0.69 5.71
C ALA A 52 3.47 -0.02 5.34
N VAL A 53 2.34 -0.58 5.78
CA VAL A 53 1.01 0.02 5.59
C VAL A 53 0.89 1.35 6.32
N MET A 54 1.29 1.41 7.59
CA MET A 54 1.16 2.62 8.41
C MET A 54 2.04 3.76 7.90
N GLU A 55 3.23 3.46 7.38
CA GLU A 55 4.12 4.48 6.81
C GLU A 55 3.69 4.97 5.42
N THR A 56 3.04 4.12 4.62
CA THR A 56 2.69 4.48 3.24
C THR A 56 1.28 4.99 3.08
N MET A 57 0.32 4.47 3.84
CA MET A 57 -1.11 4.80 3.74
C MET A 57 -1.50 5.87 4.76
N THR A 58 -0.79 6.99 4.76
CA THR A 58 -1.15 8.14 5.60
C THR A 58 -2.44 8.79 5.09
N PRO A 59 -3.20 9.52 5.94
CA PRO A 59 -4.41 10.22 5.51
C PRO A 59 -4.18 11.14 4.30
N GLU A 60 -3.05 11.85 4.27
CA GLU A 60 -2.69 12.77 3.18
C GLU A 60 -2.45 12.04 1.86
N ASN A 61 -1.74 10.90 1.91
CA ASN A 61 -1.52 10.07 0.73
C ASN A 61 -2.83 9.46 0.23
N ILE A 62 -3.65 8.92 1.13
CA ILE A 62 -4.96 8.35 0.79
C ILE A 62 -5.85 9.40 0.12
N GLU A 63 -5.91 10.61 0.68
CA GLU A 63 -6.68 11.70 0.07
C GLU A 63 -6.16 12.05 -1.33
N GLY A 64 -4.83 12.08 -1.51
CA GLY A 64 -4.17 12.23 -2.82
C GLY A 64 -4.66 11.19 -3.83
N TRP A 65 -4.58 9.90 -3.50
CA TRP A 65 -4.96 8.81 -4.40
C TRP A 65 -6.45 8.84 -4.75
N PHE A 66 -7.32 9.18 -3.80
CA PHE A 66 -8.75 9.34 -4.08
C PHE A 66 -9.03 10.54 -5.00
N ARG A 67 -8.26 11.63 -4.90
CA ARG A 67 -8.34 12.77 -5.82
C ARG A 67 -7.85 12.39 -7.21
N ASP A 68 -6.71 11.70 -7.31
CA ASP A 68 -6.12 11.27 -8.58
C ASP A 68 -7.04 10.26 -9.31
N SER A 69 -7.74 9.42 -8.55
CA SER A 69 -8.78 8.52 -9.06
C SER A 69 -10.15 9.20 -9.35
N GLY A 70 -10.27 10.51 -9.11
CA GLY A 70 -11.47 11.31 -9.43
C GLY A 70 -12.64 11.21 -8.46
N TYR A 71 -12.42 10.73 -7.23
CA TYR A 71 -13.46 10.61 -6.19
C TYR A 71 -13.57 11.84 -5.28
N ILE A 72 -12.53 12.66 -5.22
CA ILE A 72 -12.47 13.90 -4.43
C ILE A 72 -12.12 15.05 -5.39
N VAL A 73 -12.81 16.18 -5.24
CA VAL A 73 -12.61 17.42 -6.01
C VAL A 73 -12.22 18.53 -5.04
#